data_AF-A0A7V2CM20-F1
#
_entry.id   AF-A0A7V2CM20-F1
#
_cell.length_a   1.000
_cell.length_b   1.000
_cell.length_c   1.000
_cell.angle_alpha   90.00
_cell.angle_beta   90.00
_cell.angle_gamma   90.00
#
_symmetry.space_group_name_H-M   'P 1'
#
loop_
_entity.id
_entity.type
_entity.pdbx_description
1 polymer ?
#
loop_
_entity_poly.entity_id
_entity_poly.type
_entity_poly.pdbx_seq_one_letter_code
_entity_poly.pdbx_strand_id
1 'polypeptide(L)'
;MIPAARLEIYRHLLAAVTEQMGDTLERVACSANIKERRDFSCALFDASGRLISQASHIPVHLGSMTESLAEARSRFDFRPGDAVLLNDPYAGGTHLPDITMISPVFIGDSLVAFAVNRAHHADVGGAACGSMTLSRSIFEEG
;
A
#
# COMPACT_ATOMS: atom_id res chain seq x y z
N MET A 1 -21.46 0.48 22.94
CA MET A 1 -20.95 1.80 22.51
C MET A 1 -19.55 1.98 23.10
N ILE A 2 -18.53 2.29 22.30
CA ILE A 2 -17.16 2.49 22.81
C ILE A 2 -17.10 3.87 23.49
N PRO A 3 -16.57 4.01 24.72
CA PRO A 3 -16.42 5.32 25.37
C PRO A 3 -15.55 6.28 24.54
N ALA A 4 -15.89 7.57 24.51
CA ALA A 4 -15.20 8.57 23.69
C ALA A 4 -13.68 8.62 23.96
N ALA A 5 -13.26 8.60 25.24
CA ALA A 5 -11.85 8.56 25.60
C ALA A 5 -11.13 7.33 25.04
N ARG A 6 -11.80 6.17 25.02
CA ARG A 6 -11.22 4.93 24.49
C ARG A 6 -11.15 4.93 22.96
N LEU A 7 -12.16 5.50 22.30
CA LEU A 7 -12.15 5.69 20.85
C LEU A 7 -10.94 6.55 20.42
N GLU A 8 -10.70 7.66 21.12
CA GLU A 8 -9.55 8.53 20.82
C GLU A 8 -8.22 7.82 21.05
N ILE A 9 -8.08 6.99 22.09
CA ILE A 9 -6.88 6.18 22.29
C ILE A 9 -6.66 5.25 21.09
N TYR A 10 -7.69 4.54 20.64
CA TYR A 10 -7.56 3.64 19.48
C TYR A 10 -7.24 4.38 18.19
N ARG A 11 -7.85 5.55 17.96
CA ARG A 11 -7.56 6.39 16.80
C ARG A 11 -6.08 6.77 16.74
N HIS A 12 -5.51 7.25 17.83
CA HIS A 12 -4.09 7.62 17.87
C HIS A 12 -3.16 6.41 17.78
N LEU A 13 -3.50 5.27 18.38
CA LEU A 13 -2.70 4.05 18.27
C LEU A 13 -2.65 3.55 16.81
N LEU A 14 -3.78 3.54 16.11
CA LEU A 14 -3.84 3.09 14.71
C LEU A 14 -3.14 4.07 13.77
N ALA A 15 -3.24 5.38 14.03
CA ALA A 15 -2.48 6.40 13.31
C ALA A 15 -0.97 6.21 13.50
N ALA A 16 -0.53 6.00 14.74
CA ALA A 16 0.88 5.75 15.06
C ALA A 16 1.42 4.49 14.37
N VAL A 17 0.63 3.42 14.26
CA VAL A 17 1.05 2.22 13.50
C VAL A 17 1.30 2.56 12.04
N THR A 18 0.39 3.27 11.38
CA THR A 18 0.59 3.67 9.97
C THR A 18 1.76 4.63 9.78
N GLU A 19 1.99 5.56 10.70
CA GLU A 19 3.16 6.43 10.69
C GLU A 19 4.46 5.62 10.84
N GLN A 20 4.51 4.66 11.77
CA GLN A 20 5.68 3.80 11.98
C GLN A 20 5.96 2.89 10.78
N MET A 21 4.91 2.41 10.08
CA MET A 21 5.06 1.70 8.80
C MET A 21 5.78 2.59 7.77
N GLY A 22 5.35 3.85 7.64
CA GLY A 22 5.94 4.83 6.74
C GLY A 22 7.38 5.17 7.10
N ASP A 23 7.65 5.48 8.37
CA ASP A 23 9.00 5.76 8.87
C ASP A 23 9.96 4.59 8.62
N THR A 24 9.48 3.36 8.82
CA THR A 24 10.29 2.16 8.58
C THR A 24 10.61 2.03 7.10
N LEU A 25 9.61 2.20 6.23
CA LEU A 25 9.77 2.12 4.78
C LEU A 25 10.75 3.20 4.27
N GLU A 26 10.62 4.45 4.73
CA GLU A 26 11.54 5.55 4.38
C GLU A 26 12.99 5.24 4.80
N ARG A 27 13.19 4.72 6.02
CA ARG A 27 14.52 4.44 6.56
C ARG A 27 15.25 3.32 5.83
N VAL A 28 14.53 2.25 5.47
CA VAL A 28 15.13 1.08 4.83
C VAL A 28 15.30 1.23 3.32
N ALA A 29 14.59 2.16 2.69
CA ALA A 29 14.65 2.33 1.25
C ALA A 29 16.03 2.82 0.78
N CYS A 30 16.46 2.36 -0.41
CA CYS A 30 17.66 2.87 -1.09
C CYS A 30 17.31 3.90 -2.18
N SER A 31 16.02 4.06 -2.52
CA SER A 31 15.54 4.94 -3.57
C SER A 31 15.40 6.39 -3.09
N ALA A 32 15.92 7.34 -3.85
CA ALA A 32 15.72 8.77 -3.58
C ALA A 32 14.24 9.18 -3.69
N ASN A 33 13.44 8.53 -4.54
CA ASN A 33 12.00 8.77 -4.61
C ASN A 33 11.32 8.50 -3.27
N ILE A 34 11.79 7.49 -2.54
CA ILE A 34 11.24 7.12 -1.25
C ILE A 34 11.88 7.96 -0.13
N LYS A 35 13.22 8.03 -0.08
CA LYS A 35 13.96 8.71 1.00
C LYS A 35 13.81 10.22 1.03
N GLU A 36 13.74 10.86 -0.13
CA GLU A 36 13.77 12.32 -0.23
C GLU A 36 12.40 12.87 -0.64
N ARG A 37 11.74 12.22 -1.61
CA ARG A 37 10.43 12.68 -2.10
C ARG A 37 9.25 12.08 -1.33
N ARG A 38 9.49 11.06 -0.51
CA ARG A 38 8.47 10.33 0.26
C ARG A 38 7.33 9.83 -0.62
N ASP A 39 7.71 9.30 -1.77
CA ASP A 39 6.80 8.78 -2.78
C ASP A 39 6.33 7.36 -2.44
N PHE A 40 5.55 7.28 -1.36
CA PHE A 40 5.00 6.06 -0.82
C PHE A 40 3.77 6.36 0.04
N SER A 41 2.98 5.34 0.35
CA SER A 41 1.91 5.42 1.35
C SER A 41 1.70 4.10 2.07
N CYS A 42 1.31 4.20 3.32
CA CYS A 42 1.08 3.09 4.22
C CYS A 42 -0.33 3.21 4.79
N ALA A 43 -1.09 2.12 4.77
CA ALA A 43 -2.47 2.11 5.20
C ALA A 43 -2.83 0.80 5.90
N LEU A 44 -3.78 0.89 6.83
CA LEU A 44 -4.43 -0.23 7.46
C LEU A 44 -5.88 -0.32 6.98
N PHE A 45 -6.29 -1.52 6.60
CA PHE A 45 -7.66 -1.83 6.22
C PHE A 45 -8.23 -2.89 7.17
N ASP A 46 -9.53 -2.88 7.41
CA ASP A 46 -10.18 -3.97 8.13
C ASP A 46 -10.28 -5.24 7.28
N ALA A 47 -10.69 -6.36 7.89
CA ALA A 47 -10.88 -7.63 7.18
C ALA A 47 -11.89 -7.55 6.01
N SER A 48 -12.79 -6.55 6.02
CA SER A 48 -13.74 -6.28 4.95
C SER A 48 -13.16 -5.40 3.84
N GLY A 49 -11.93 -4.91 3.98
CA GLY A 49 -11.25 -4.06 3.00
C GLY A 49 -11.59 -2.57 3.13
N ARG A 50 -12.12 -2.12 4.27
CA ARG A 50 -12.40 -0.69 4.51
C ARG A 50 -11.19 -0.03 5.16
N LEU A 51 -10.83 1.16 4.69
CA LEU A 51 -9.72 1.93 5.24
C LEU A 51 -9.98 2.30 6.71
N ILE A 52 -9.03 1.97 7.58
CA ILE A 52 -9.03 2.31 9.02
C ILE A 52 -8.14 3.52 9.29
N SER A 53 -6.91 3.49 8.78
CA SER A 53 -5.88 4.50 9.02
C SER A 53 -4.91 4.57 7.84
N GLN A 54 -4.26 5.71 7.66
CA GLN A 54 -3.20 5.89 6.68
C GLN A 54 -2.16 6.90 7.17
N ALA A 55 -0.93 6.76 6.69
CA ALA A 55 0.10 7.79 6.83
C ALA A 55 -0.13 8.92 5.81
N SER A 56 0.05 10.17 6.24
CA SER A 56 -0.29 11.36 5.45
C SER A 56 0.82 11.69 4.45
N HIS A 57 0.85 11.00 3.31
CA HIS A 57 1.89 11.25 2.30
C HIS A 57 1.29 11.64 0.95
N ILE A 58 0.41 10.82 0.35
CA ILE A 58 -0.03 11.03 -1.05
C ILE A 58 -1.53 10.73 -1.22
N PRO A 59 -2.39 11.75 -1.43
CA PRO A 59 -3.85 11.56 -1.54
C PRO A 59 -4.31 10.65 -2.69
N VAL A 60 -3.57 10.55 -3.80
CA VAL A 60 -3.95 9.67 -4.93
C VAL A 60 -3.83 8.18 -4.58
N HIS A 61 -3.05 7.82 -3.56
CA HIS A 61 -2.90 6.43 -3.11
C HIS A 61 -4.16 5.90 -2.40
N LEU A 62 -5.04 6.77 -1.89
CA LEU A 62 -6.20 6.39 -1.08
C LEU A 62 -7.22 5.54 -1.85
N GLY A 63 -7.62 6.01 -3.04
CA GLY A 63 -8.56 5.29 -3.89
C GLY A 63 -7.92 4.04 -4.48
N SER A 64 -6.69 4.19 -4.99
CA SER A 64 -6.00 3.13 -5.73
C SER A 64 -5.55 1.95 -4.84
N MET A 65 -5.13 2.19 -3.59
CA MET A 65 -4.84 1.11 -2.64
C MET A 65 -6.09 0.32 -2.22
N THR A 66 -7.26 0.97 -2.17
CA THR A 66 -8.54 0.30 -1.89
C THR A 66 -8.89 -0.68 -3.01
N GLU A 67 -8.80 -0.24 -4.26
CA GLU A 67 -9.01 -1.10 -5.43
C GLU A 67 -7.97 -2.22 -5.52
N SER A 68 -6.70 -1.91 -5.21
CA SER A 68 -5.62 -2.92 -5.19
C SER A 68 -5.91 -4.04 -4.19
N LEU A 69 -6.43 -3.69 -3.01
CA LEU A 69 -6.82 -4.67 -2.00
C LEU A 69 -8.04 -5.49 -2.44
N ALA A 70 -9.02 -4.86 -3.09
CA ALA A 70 -10.19 -5.56 -3.63
C ALA A 70 -9.78 -6.60 -4.69
N GLU A 71 -8.89 -6.21 -5.61
CA GLU A 71 -8.34 -7.10 -6.65
C GLU A 71 -7.50 -8.24 -6.07
N ALA A 72 -6.67 -7.98 -5.07
CA ALA A 72 -5.91 -9.05 -4.43
C ALA A 72 -6.85 -10.05 -3.71
N ARG A 73 -7.89 -9.55 -3.04
CA ARG A 73 -8.89 -10.40 -2.34
C ARG A 73 -9.80 -11.18 -3.28
N SER A 74 -9.97 -10.75 -4.53
CA SER A 74 -10.74 -11.51 -5.52
C SER A 74 -9.94 -12.66 -6.15
N ARG A 75 -8.61 -12.59 -6.10
CA ARG A 75 -7.70 -13.54 -6.76
C ARG A 75 -6.98 -14.51 -5.82
N PHE A 76 -6.79 -14.13 -4.55
CA PHE A 76 -5.94 -14.89 -3.63
C PHE A 76 -6.66 -15.20 -2.31
N ASP A 77 -6.44 -16.42 -1.82
CA ASP A 77 -6.78 -16.82 -0.46
C ASP A 77 -5.61 -16.48 0.47
N PHE A 78 -5.80 -15.49 1.33
CA PHE A 78 -4.75 -15.03 2.26
C PHE A 78 -4.56 -15.98 3.44
N ARG A 79 -3.31 -16.34 3.71
CA ARG A 79 -2.90 -17.12 4.89
C ARG A 79 -1.91 -16.33 5.77
N PRO A 80 -1.75 -16.70 7.05
CA PRO A 80 -0.75 -16.09 7.91
C PRO A 80 0.65 -16.19 7.30
N GLY A 81 1.34 -15.05 7.20
CA GLY A 81 2.69 -14.95 6.63
C GLY A 81 2.75 -14.63 5.13
N ASP A 82 1.63 -14.63 4.42
CA ASP A 82 1.60 -14.28 3.01
C ASP A 82 1.86 -12.78 2.78
N ALA A 83 2.38 -12.45 1.59
CA ALA A 83 2.42 -11.11 1.05
C ALA A 83 2.08 -11.16 -0.44
N VAL A 84 1.14 -10.33 -0.87
CA VAL A 84 0.76 -10.19 -2.29
C VAL A 84 1.30 -8.87 -2.81
N LEU A 85 1.93 -8.90 -3.99
CA LEU A 85 2.40 -7.71 -4.69
C LEU A 85 1.62 -7.54 -5.98
N LEU A 86 1.25 -6.30 -6.30
CA LEU A 86 0.63 -5.92 -7.56
C LEU A 86 1.00 -4.50 -7.96
N ASN A 87 1.05 -4.27 -9.27
CA ASN A 87 1.30 -2.97 -9.88
C ASN A 87 0.51 -2.76 -11.19
N ASP A 88 -0.41 -3.68 -11.52
CA ASP A 88 -1.23 -3.59 -12.73
C ASP A 88 -2.10 -2.30 -12.67
N PRO A 89 -1.90 -1.35 -13.59
CA PRO A 89 -2.64 -0.08 -13.60
C PRO A 89 -4.14 -0.27 -13.86
N TYR A 90 -4.56 -1.41 -14.37
CA TYR A 90 -5.97 -1.75 -14.58
C TYR A 90 -6.60 -2.45 -13.37
N ALA A 91 -5.80 -2.81 -12.35
CA ALA A 91 -6.22 -3.53 -11.16
C ALA A 91 -5.87 -2.75 -9.86
N GLY A 92 -6.10 -1.44 -9.88
CA GLY A 92 -5.86 -0.55 -8.73
C GLY A 92 -4.46 0.07 -8.68
N GLY A 93 -3.56 -0.26 -9.60
CA GLY A 93 -2.33 0.52 -9.81
C GLY A 93 -2.63 1.91 -10.39
N THR A 94 -1.78 2.89 -10.08
CA THR A 94 -1.83 4.24 -10.67
C THR A 94 -0.99 4.30 -11.94
N HIS A 95 0.14 3.60 -11.93
CA HIS A 95 1.00 3.26 -13.06
C HIS A 95 1.97 2.15 -12.61
N LEU A 96 2.66 1.48 -13.53
CA LEU A 96 3.47 0.27 -13.22
C LEU A 96 4.57 0.46 -12.14
N PRO A 97 5.25 1.62 -12.04
CA PRO A 97 6.18 1.89 -10.96
C PRO A 97 5.60 1.89 -9.54
N ASP A 98 4.30 2.08 -9.38
CA ASP A 98 3.64 2.05 -8.09
C ASP A 98 3.31 0.63 -7.66
N ILE A 99 4.25 0.03 -6.95
CA ILE A 99 4.12 -1.35 -6.47
C ILE A 99 3.41 -1.35 -5.11
N THR A 100 2.29 -2.05 -5.05
CA THR A 100 1.51 -2.24 -3.82
C THR A 100 1.78 -3.61 -3.23
N MET A 101 2.18 -3.66 -1.96
CA MET A 101 2.33 -4.86 -1.17
C MET A 101 1.22 -4.94 -0.12
N ILE A 102 0.52 -6.08 -0.07
CA ILE A 102 -0.59 -6.36 0.84
C ILE A 102 -0.21 -7.54 1.72
N SER A 103 -0.24 -7.33 3.03
CA SER A 103 0.01 -8.37 4.03
C SER A 103 -1.21 -8.52 4.95
N PRO A 104 -1.78 -9.74 5.09
CA PRO A 104 -2.90 -9.98 5.97
C PRO A 104 -2.42 -10.02 7.43
N VAL A 105 -3.24 -9.51 8.34
CA VAL A 105 -2.98 -9.51 9.78
C VAL A 105 -3.96 -10.46 10.44
N PHE A 106 -3.41 -11.46 11.14
CA PHE A 106 -4.18 -12.50 11.84
C PHE A 106 -4.05 -12.39 13.35
N ILE A 107 -5.12 -12.72 14.07
CA ILE A 107 -5.11 -13.00 15.52
C ILE A 107 -5.65 -14.41 15.70
N GLY A 108 -4.77 -15.36 16.06
CA GLY A 108 -5.06 -16.79 15.91
C GLY A 108 -5.36 -17.11 14.45
N ASP A 109 -6.47 -17.80 14.19
CA ASP A 109 -6.91 -18.16 12.83
C ASP A 109 -7.83 -17.10 12.19
N SER A 110 -8.09 -15.97 12.88
CA SER A 110 -8.98 -14.92 12.39
C SER A 110 -8.21 -13.83 11.64
N LEU A 111 -8.56 -13.61 10.37
CA LEU A 111 -8.14 -12.43 9.62
C LEU A 111 -8.82 -11.18 10.21
N VAL A 112 -8.05 -10.22 10.71
CA VAL A 112 -8.59 -9.02 11.37
C VAL A 112 -8.35 -7.73 10.59
N ALA A 113 -7.30 -7.67 9.78
CA ALA A 113 -6.92 -6.48 9.04
C ALA A 113 -5.97 -6.81 7.88
N PHE A 114 -5.67 -5.80 7.06
CA PHE A 114 -4.58 -5.81 6.09
C PHE A 114 -3.68 -4.61 6.31
N ALA A 115 -2.36 -4.85 6.28
CA ALA A 115 -1.36 -3.82 6.15
C ALA A 115 -1.01 -3.68 4.67
N VAL A 116 -1.18 -2.48 4.12
CA VAL A 116 -0.98 -2.21 2.70
C VAL A 116 0.02 -1.08 2.56
N ASN A 117 1.06 -1.32 1.76
CA ASN A 117 2.11 -0.35 1.47
C ASN A 117 2.20 -0.17 -0.03
N ARG A 118 2.30 1.06 -0.51
CA ARG A 118 2.62 1.39 -1.89
C ARG A 118 3.88 2.23 -1.90
N ALA A 119 4.81 1.90 -2.78
CA ALA A 119 6.02 2.69 -2.98
C ALA A 119 6.33 2.85 -4.46
N HIS A 120 6.80 4.04 -4.82
CA HIS A 120 7.16 4.37 -6.19
C HIS A 120 8.57 3.91 -6.52
N HIS A 121 8.70 2.97 -7.45
CA HIS A 121 9.97 2.49 -7.95
C HIS A 121 10.49 3.41 -9.07
N ALA A 122 11.81 3.68 -9.09
CA ALA A 122 12.37 4.61 -10.07
C ALA A 122 12.29 4.09 -11.52
N ASP A 123 12.22 2.77 -11.67
CA ASP A 123 12.24 2.03 -12.93
C ASP A 123 11.69 0.61 -12.70
N VAL A 124 10.97 0.06 -13.67
CA VAL A 124 10.41 -1.30 -13.65
C VAL A 124 10.74 -2.11 -14.92
N GLY A 125 11.67 -1.62 -15.75
CA GLY A 125 12.18 -2.34 -16.93
C GLY A 125 11.50 -1.99 -18.25
N GLY A 126 10.88 -0.82 -18.35
CA GLY A 126 10.25 -0.33 -19.59
C GLY A 126 11.25 -0.07 -20.73
N ALA A 127 10.73 0.39 -21.86
CA ALA A 127 11.49 0.61 -23.10
C ALA A 127 12.62 1.65 -22.99
N ALA A 128 12.61 2.48 -21.96
CA ALA A 128 13.70 3.39 -21.61
C ALA A 128 13.84 3.50 -20.09
N CYS A 129 15.03 3.91 -19.64
CA CYS A 129 15.27 4.06 -18.21
C CYS A 129 14.39 5.16 -17.61
N GLY A 130 13.83 4.87 -16.44
CA GLY A 130 13.04 5.78 -15.62
C GLY A 130 11.60 5.35 -15.40
N SER A 131 10.86 6.18 -14.68
CA SER A 131 9.53 5.83 -14.18
C SER A 131 8.40 6.05 -15.17
N MET A 132 8.50 7.04 -16.05
CA MET A 132 7.48 7.37 -17.04
C MET A 132 8.14 7.65 -18.37
N THR A 133 8.03 6.69 -19.28
CA THR A 133 8.58 6.76 -20.62
C THR A 133 7.51 7.21 -21.62
N LEU A 134 7.93 7.75 -22.76
CA LEU A 134 7.03 7.99 -23.89
C LEU A 134 6.68 6.66 -24.55
N SER A 135 5.66 5.99 -24.00
CA SER A 135 5.18 4.70 -24.48
C SER A 135 3.86 4.86 -25.24
N ARG A 136 3.61 3.94 -26.18
CA ARG A 136 2.35 3.85 -26.94
C ARG A 136 1.50 2.66 -26.52
N SER A 137 2.05 1.78 -25.70
CA SER A 137 1.40 0.57 -25.22
C SER A 137 1.98 0.14 -23.88
N ILE A 138 1.15 -0.51 -23.06
CA ILE A 138 1.57 -1.10 -21.77
C ILE A 138 2.71 -2.12 -21.94
N PHE A 139 2.80 -2.79 -23.10
CA PHE A 139 3.88 -3.73 -23.41
C PHE A 139 5.27 -3.07 -23.54
N GLU A 140 5.34 -1.73 -23.53
CA GLU A 140 6.57 -0.95 -23.58
C GLU A 140 6.94 -0.35 -22.21
N GLU A 141 6.13 -0.56 -21.16
CA GLU A 141 6.26 0.15 -19.89
C GLU A 141 6.86 -0.70 -18.75
N GLY A 142 7.17 -1.98 -19.02
CA GLY A 142 7.80 -2.92 -18.08
C GLY A 142 7.05 -4.24 -17.97
#